data_AF-A0A2K3K2Q2-F1
#
_entry.id   AF-A0A2K3K2Q2-F1
#
_cell.length_a   1.000
_cell.length_b   1.000
_cell.length_c   1.000
_cell.angle_alpha   90.00
_cell.angle_beta   90.00
_cell.angle_gamma   90.00
#
_symmetry.space_group_name_H-M   'P 1'
#
loop_
_entity.id
_entity.type
_entity.pdbx_description
1 polymer ?
#
loop_
_entity_poly.entity_id
_entity_poly.type
_entity_poly.pdbx_seq_one_letter_code
_entity_poly.pdbx_strand_id
1 'polypeptide(L)'
;MNGKLRYAVNGISHINPSTPLKLADWFNIPGIFDLNTIKDVPSFSGNSAKLGTSVIGFTLHDFTEIIFQNNENTIQSWHMDGSSFYVVG
;
A
#
# COMPACT_ATOMS: atom_id res chain seq x y z
N MET A 1 -10.29 11.13 -9.06
CA MET A 1 -9.98 12.18 -8.05
C MET A 1 -9.41 13.39 -8.77
N ASN A 2 -9.96 14.59 -8.57
CA ASN A 2 -9.49 15.84 -9.21
C ASN A 2 -9.39 15.73 -10.75
N GLY A 3 -10.39 15.11 -11.40
CA GLY A 3 -10.42 14.93 -12.86
C GLY A 3 -9.43 13.90 -13.43
N LYS A 4 -8.55 13.29 -12.60
CA LYS A 4 -7.61 12.25 -13.01
C LYS A 4 -8.12 10.85 -12.62
N LEU A 5 -8.07 9.92 -13.56
CA LEU A 5 -8.24 8.48 -13.31
C LEU A 5 -7.08 7.98 -12.43
N ARG A 6 -7.41 7.24 -11.38
CA ARG A 6 -6.44 6.72 -10.41
C ARG A 6 -6.92 5.38 -9.89
N TYR A 7 -5.97 4.53 -9.55
CA TYR A 7 -6.19 3.26 -8.87
C TYR A 7 -5.78 3.39 -7.40
N ALA A 8 -6.39 2.56 -6.56
CA ALA A 8 -6.18 2.57 -5.13
C ALA A 8 -6.19 1.15 -4.57
N VAL A 9 -5.44 0.95 -3.49
CA VAL A 9 -5.40 -0.30 -2.72
C VAL A 9 -5.90 0.05 -1.32
N ASN A 10 -6.91 -0.67 -0.84
CA ASN A 10 -7.57 -0.40 0.45
C ASN A 10 -7.90 1.09 0.68
N GLY A 11 -8.39 1.77 -0.36
CA GLY A 11 -8.81 3.18 -0.30
C GLY A 11 -7.68 4.21 -0.44
N ILE A 12 -6.42 3.80 -0.64
CA ILE A 12 -5.29 4.71 -0.82
C ILE A 12 -4.75 4.62 -2.25
N SER A 13 -4.76 5.75 -2.95
CA SER A 13 -4.05 5.91 -4.22
C SER A 13 -2.64 6.44 -3.92
N HIS A 14 -1.65 5.55 -4.11
CA HIS A 14 -0.28 5.79 -3.66
C HIS A 14 0.32 7.04 -4.34
N ILE A 15 1.03 7.85 -3.54
CA ILE A 15 1.92 8.91 -4.01
C ILE A 15 3.32 8.71 -3.44
N ASN A 16 4.32 8.85 -4.30
CA ASN A 16 5.71 8.79 -3.87
C ASN A 16 6.05 10.04 -3.03
N PRO A 17 6.56 9.87 -1.80
CA PRO A 17 7.08 10.99 -1.03
C PRO A 17 8.33 11.59 -1.71
N SER A 18 8.65 12.85 -1.41
CA SER A 18 9.87 13.50 -1.91
C SER A 18 11.15 12.89 -1.32
N THR A 19 11.06 12.27 -0.14
CA THR A 19 12.16 11.57 0.53
C THR A 19 11.97 10.07 0.39
N PRO A 20 12.96 9.29 -0.09
CA PRO A 20 12.87 7.83 -0.18
C PRO A 20 12.55 7.18 1.16
N LEU A 21 11.58 6.25 1.18
CA LEU A 21 11.05 5.65 2.41
C LEU A 21 12.11 5.02 3.31
N LYS A 22 13.03 4.24 2.73
CA LYS A 22 14.12 3.62 3.50
C LYS A 22 15.06 4.64 4.15
N LEU A 23 15.30 5.80 3.50
CA LEU A 23 16.11 6.86 4.08
C LEU A 23 15.35 7.62 5.17
N ALA A 24 14.05 7.87 4.96
CA ALA A 24 13.20 8.51 5.95
C ALA A 24 13.12 7.67 7.24
N ASP A 25 12.96 6.35 7.10
CA ASP A 25 12.96 5.40 8.21
C ASP A 25 14.34 5.35 8.90
N TRP A 26 15.42 5.12 8.14
CA TRP A 26 16.79 5.01 8.68
C TRP A 26 17.24 6.24 9.48
N PHE A 27 16.93 7.45 9.01
CA PHE A 27 17.30 8.70 9.67
C PHE A 27 16.22 9.25 10.61
N ASN A 28 15.12 8.53 10.84
CA ASN A 28 13.99 8.96 11.67
C ASN A 28 13.42 10.33 11.28
N ILE A 29 13.24 10.58 9.98
CA ILE A 29 12.69 11.87 9.49
C ILE A 29 11.16 11.85 9.65
N PRO A 30 10.57 12.72 10.50
CA PRO A 30 9.14 12.70 10.76
C PRO A 30 8.32 13.25 9.58
N GLY A 31 7.08 12.78 9.46
CA GLY A 31 6.09 13.33 8.51
C GLY A 31 6.24 12.90 7.06
N ILE A 32 7.19 12.01 6.74
CA ILE A 32 7.35 11.45 5.38
C ILE A 32 6.32 10.35 5.09
N PHE A 33 6.05 9.49 6.07
CA PHE A 33 5.05 8.43 5.96
C PHE A 33 4.42 8.14 7.33
N ASP A 34 3.30 7.43 7.32
CA ASP A 34 2.60 6.95 8.51
C ASP A 34 2.10 5.52 8.23
N LEU A 35 2.38 4.59 9.15
CA LEU A 35 1.97 3.19 9.08
C LEU A 35 0.45 2.98 9.16
N ASN A 36 -0.31 4.00 9.57
CA ASN A 36 -1.77 3.99 9.63
C ASN A 36 -2.45 4.53 8.37
N THR A 37 -1.68 4.98 7.37
CA THR A 37 -2.24 5.58 6.15
C THR A 37 -3.09 4.58 5.39
N ILE A 38 -2.56 3.37 5.17
CA ILE A 38 -3.27 2.22 4.62
C ILE A 38 -3.65 1.29 5.79
N LYS A 39 -4.74 0.55 5.62
CA LYS A 39 -5.20 -0.46 6.57
C LYS A 39 -5.10 -1.84 5.94
N ASP A 40 -4.82 -2.84 6.76
CA ASP A 40 -4.66 -4.24 6.31
C ASP A 40 -5.96 -4.76 5.70
N VAL A 41 -7.09 -4.40 6.33
CA VAL A 41 -8.43 -4.71 5.83
C VAL A 41 -9.05 -3.44 5.22
N PRO A 42 -9.61 -3.50 4.00
CA PRO A 42 -10.28 -2.37 3.40
C PRO A 42 -11.48 -1.92 4.24
N SER A 43 -11.63 -0.61 4.45
CA SER A 43 -12.84 -0.06 5.07
C SER A 43 -14.01 -0.15 4.09
N PHE A 44 -15.09 -0.84 4.47
CA PHE A 44 -16.31 -0.96 3.67
C PHE A 44 -17.13 0.34 3.57
N SER A 45 -16.76 1.41 4.27
CA SER A 45 -17.41 2.70 4.07
C SER A 45 -17.05 3.23 2.70
N GLY A 46 -18.07 3.65 1.91
CA GLY A 46 -17.97 4.18 0.55
C GLY A 46 -17.21 5.51 0.41
N ASN A 47 -16.14 5.68 1.19
CA ASN A 47 -15.20 6.76 1.08
C ASN A 47 -14.49 6.64 -0.26
N SER A 48 -14.60 7.71 -1.05
CA SER A 48 -13.77 7.88 -2.24
C SER A 48 -12.31 7.72 -1.85
N ALA A 49 -11.56 6.92 -2.59
CA ALA A 49 -10.14 6.72 -2.31
C ALA A 49 -9.43 8.08 -2.21
N LYS A 50 -8.41 8.16 -1.34
CA LYS A 50 -7.63 9.38 -1.08
C LYS A 50 -6.18 9.20 -1.53
N LEU A 51 -5.49 10.30 -1.76
CA LEU A 51 -4.04 10.28 -1.98
C LEU A 51 -3.32 10.06 -0.65
N GLY A 52 -2.28 9.24 -0.67
CA GLY A 52 -1.43 9.02 0.49
C GLY A 52 -0.26 8.11 0.16
N THR A 53 0.73 8.06 1.06
CA THR A 53 1.86 7.14 0.94
C THR A 53 1.55 5.88 1.74
N SER A 54 1.25 4.80 1.03
CA SER A 54 0.97 3.49 1.64
C SER A 54 2.26 2.84 2.13
N VAL A 55 2.36 2.57 3.43
CA VAL A 55 3.44 1.81 4.06
C VAL A 55 2.82 0.82 5.02
N ILE A 56 3.22 -0.45 4.90
CA ILE A 56 2.88 -1.52 5.83
C ILE A 56 4.19 -1.91 6.53
N GLY A 57 4.17 -1.89 7.86
CA GLY A 57 5.33 -2.26 8.68
C GLY A 57 5.30 -3.75 8.99
N PHE A 58 6.45 -4.40 8.89
CA PHE A 58 6.65 -5.79 9.31
C PHE A 58 7.82 -5.87 10.29
N THR A 59 7.77 -6.84 11.19
CA THR A 59 8.90 -7.22 12.02
C THR A 59 9.79 -8.21 11.28
N LEU A 60 11.09 -8.22 11.60
CA LEU A 60 12.02 -9.19 11.01
C LEU A 60 11.55 -10.62 11.28
N HIS A 61 11.42 -11.41 10.21
CA HIS A 61 10.92 -12.79 10.20
C HIS A 61 9.42 -12.97 10.47
N ASP A 62 8.60 -11.93 10.33
CA ASP A 62 7.14 -12.11 10.33
C ASP A 62 6.71 -13.03 9.18
N PHE A 63 5.76 -13.91 9.47
CA PHE A 63 4.97 -14.59 8.45
C PHE A 63 3.81 -13.67 8.07
N THR A 64 3.70 -13.34 6.78
CA THR A 64 2.63 -12.48 6.25
C THR A 64 1.89 -13.18 5.13
N GLU A 65 0.57 -13.17 5.20
CA GLU A 65 -0.33 -13.56 4.11
C GLU A 65 -0.95 -12.30 3.50
N ILE A 66 -0.86 -12.15 2.18
CA ILE A 66 -1.44 -11.02 1.44
C ILE A 66 -2.51 -11.57 0.50
N ILE A 67 -3.76 -11.16 0.72
CA ILE A 67 -4.91 -11.57 -0.09
C ILE A 67 -5.28 -10.44 -1.04
N PHE A 68 -5.08 -10.65 -2.35
CA PHE A 68 -5.48 -9.69 -3.37
C PHE A 68 -6.94 -9.90 -3.79
N GLN A 69 -7.80 -8.93 -3.47
CA GLN A 69 -9.19 -8.91 -3.91
C GLN A 69 -9.34 -7.97 -5.11
N ASN A 70 -9.76 -8.49 -6.27
CA ASN A 70 -10.04 -7.69 -7.46
C ASN A 70 -11.55 -7.52 -7.66
N ASN A 71 -12.04 -6.30 -7.52
CA ASN A 71 -13.44 -5.94 -7.77
C ASN A 71 -13.65 -5.31 -9.16
N GLU A 72 -12.60 -5.25 -9.98
CA GLU A 72 -12.64 -4.68 -11.33
C GLU A 72 -12.89 -5.78 -12.39
N ASN A 73 -13.25 -5.36 -13.61
CA ASN A 73 -13.50 -6.25 -14.74
C ASN A 73 -12.24 -6.58 -15.56
N THR A 74 -11.05 -6.16 -15.10
CA THR A 74 -9.77 -6.40 -15.75
C THR A 74 -8.81 -7.14 -14.84
N ILE A 75 -7.95 -7.98 -15.41
CA ILE A 75 -6.87 -8.66 -14.68
C ILE A 75 -5.89 -7.63 -14.11
N GLN A 76 -5.47 -7.85 -12.86
CA GLN A 76 -4.40 -7.11 -12.21
C GLN A 76 -3.22 -8.04 -11.94
N SER A 77 -2.02 -7.62 -12.32
CA SER A 77 -0.78 -8.36 -12.07
C SER A 77 0.02 -7.68 -10.96
N TRP A 78 0.49 -8.46 -9.98
CA TRP A 78 1.21 -7.98 -8.81
C TRP A 78 2.65 -8.50 -8.79
N HIS A 79 3.58 -7.64 -8.37
CA HIS A 79 5.00 -7.94 -8.24
C HIS A 79 5.46 -7.59 -6.82
N MET A 80 6.33 -8.41 -6.24
CA MET A 80 6.93 -8.18 -4.95
C MET A 80 8.43 -8.00 -5.11
N ASP A 81 8.93 -6.81 -4.76
CA ASP A 81 10.36 -6.52 -4.81
C ASP A 81 11.08 -7.07 -3.56
N GLY A 82 12.28 -7.60 -3.74
CA GLY A 82 13.19 -7.98 -2.65
C GLY A 82 12.95 -9.35 -2.03
N SER A 83 11.85 -10.02 -2.36
CA SER A 83 11.52 -11.39 -1.91
C SER A 83 10.71 -12.15 -2.96
N SER A 84 10.82 -13.47 -2.95
CA SER A 84 9.84 -14.35 -3.60
C SER A 84 8.71 -14.70 -2.63
N PHE A 85 7.56 -15.11 -3.15
CA PHE A 85 6.42 -15.57 -2.37
C PHE A 85 5.85 -16.86 -2.94
N TYR A 86 5.05 -17.56 -2.13
CA TYR A 86 4.31 -18.74 -2.55
C TYR A 86 2.86 -18.37 -2.83
N VAL A 87 2.35 -18.73 -4.01
CA VAL A 87 0.91 -18.61 -4.33
C VAL A 87 0.21 -19.83 -3.74
N VAL A 88 -0.67 -19.59 -2.77
CA VAL A 88 -1.35 -20.66 -2.02
C VAL A 88 -2.82 -20.83 -2.41
N GLY A 89 -3.37 -19.99 -3.29
CA GLY A 89 -4.75 -20.01 -3.77
C GLY A 89 -4.98 -19.12 -4.99
#